data_AF-A0AAU6H8W9-F1
#
_entry.id   AF-A0AAU6H8W9-F1
#
_cell.length_a   1.000
_cell.length_b   1.000
_cell.length_c   1.000
_cell.angle_alpha   90.00
_cell.angle_beta   90.00
_cell.angle_gamma   90.00
#
_symmetry.space_group_name_H-M   'P 1'
#
loop_
_entity.id
_entity.type
_entity.pdbx_description
1 polymer ?
#
loop_
_entity_poly.entity_id
_entity_poly.type
_entity_poly.pdbx_seq_one_letter_code
_entity_poly.pdbx_strand_id
1 'polypeptide(L)'
;MTEYPGFGALLARLLHHRELDAEVPAERAGSAADEIRAVLAGQAPEEELLRRLAPAVGLHALDLFILAGGAVPDDVAPVDAAAEQWVGHMVIDGVHLPAAGRRELLRLIRSLPKAEPSSPFAPRLLAQPADGPGAWIIRMLQYRNLSRTGMAHLLAVVTPTCPSAATYGAVGAGRKSLTPRLVTDFAGLLGMDPGELAALTAVVLPGVPRPPAPEVQDAAALLWEARRLSAAQACHVSGLARSMRGDSDAGYRLNLPAF
;
A
#
# COMPACT_ATOMS: atom_id res chain seq x y z
N MET A 1 -18.78 -9.62 11.71
CA MET A 1 -18.49 -8.53 10.77
C MET A 1 -18.17 -7.30 11.60
N THR A 2 -16.98 -6.75 11.48
CA THR A 2 -16.65 -5.49 12.16
C THR A 2 -17.13 -4.36 11.25
N GLU A 3 -18.13 -3.62 11.70
CA GLU A 3 -18.68 -2.46 11.00
C GLU A 3 -17.60 -1.38 10.81
N TYR A 4 -17.66 -0.60 9.74
CA TYR A 4 -16.73 0.50 9.48
C TYR A 4 -16.79 1.49 10.65
N PRO A 5 -15.71 1.66 11.43
CA PRO A 5 -15.76 2.47 12.65
C PRO A 5 -15.78 3.99 12.38
N GLY A 6 -15.72 4.41 11.11
CA GLY A 6 -15.56 5.81 10.73
C GLY A 6 -14.10 6.26 10.69
N PHE A 7 -13.80 7.24 9.84
CA PHE A 7 -12.45 7.78 9.68
C PHE A 7 -11.90 8.38 10.97
N GLY A 8 -12.73 9.13 11.71
CA GLY A 8 -12.35 9.74 12.99
C GLY A 8 -11.82 8.73 14.00
N ALA A 9 -12.46 7.55 14.11
CA ALA A 9 -12.01 6.48 14.98
C ALA A 9 -10.69 5.85 14.51
N LEU A 10 -10.47 5.70 13.20
CA LEU A 10 -9.21 5.22 12.65
C LEU A 10 -8.08 6.20 12.92
N LEU A 11 -8.32 7.49 12.69
CA LEU A 11 -7.37 8.55 12.99
C LEU A 11 -7.05 8.61 14.48
N ALA A 12 -8.07 8.53 15.36
CA ALA A 12 -7.89 8.49 16.81
C ALA A 12 -6.99 7.33 17.24
N ARG A 13 -7.18 6.13 16.66
CA ARG A 13 -6.32 4.97 16.95
C ARG A 13 -4.87 5.19 16.53
N LEU A 14 -4.66 5.77 15.35
CA LEU A 14 -3.32 6.08 14.84
C LEU A 14 -2.62 7.13 15.72
N LEU A 15 -3.32 8.20 16.09
CA LEU A 15 -2.79 9.26 16.95
C LEU A 15 -2.47 8.72 18.35
N HIS A 16 -3.39 7.94 18.93
CA HIS A 16 -3.17 7.28 20.22
C HIS A 16 -1.96 6.35 20.19
N HIS A 17 -1.81 5.54 19.13
CA HIS A 17 -0.64 4.66 18.97
C HIS A 17 0.69 5.42 18.94
N ARG A 18 0.69 6.64 18.40
CA ARG A 18 1.87 7.52 18.32
C ARG A 18 2.02 8.46 19.50
N GLU A 19 1.14 8.38 20.50
CA GLU A 19 1.09 9.30 21.64
C GLU A 19 0.98 10.78 21.20
N LEU A 20 0.18 11.04 20.17
CA LEU A 20 -0.06 12.37 19.63
C LEU A 20 -1.48 12.86 19.96
N ASP A 21 -1.58 14.13 20.37
CA ASP A 21 -2.85 14.83 20.47
C ASP A 21 -3.22 15.50 19.14
N ALA A 22 -4.47 15.98 19.01
CA ALA A 22 -4.99 16.61 17.81
C ALA A 22 -4.26 17.90 17.37
N GLU A 23 -3.53 18.54 18.28
CA GLU A 23 -2.82 19.80 18.02
C GLU A 23 -1.61 19.61 17.11
N VAL A 24 -0.85 18.53 17.31
CA VAL A 24 0.35 18.22 16.52
C VAL A 24 0.04 18.01 15.03
N PRO A 25 -0.93 17.14 14.63
CA PRO A 25 -1.29 17.00 13.23
C PRO A 25 -1.97 18.27 12.68
N ALA A 26 -2.69 19.04 13.50
CA ALA A 26 -3.28 20.31 13.06
C ALA A 26 -2.21 21.33 12.68
N GLU A 27 -1.20 21.53 13.54
CA GLU A 27 -0.06 22.41 13.28
C GLU A 27 0.69 21.98 12.02
N ARG A 28 1.03 20.68 11.90
CA ARG A 28 1.74 20.13 10.73
C ARG A 28 0.94 20.22 9.44
N ALA A 29 -0.39 20.11 9.52
CA ALA A 29 -1.27 20.25 8.37
C ALA A 29 -1.58 21.72 8.03
N GLY A 30 -1.19 22.68 8.87
CA GLY A 30 -1.61 24.08 8.72
C GLY A 30 -3.13 24.26 8.84
N SER A 31 -3.78 23.43 9.66
CA SER A 31 -5.24 23.43 9.90
C SER A 31 -5.56 23.89 11.33
N ALA A 32 -6.81 24.28 11.56
CA ALA A 32 -7.27 24.58 12.91
C ALA A 32 -7.39 23.29 13.74
N ALA A 33 -6.98 23.32 15.01
CA ALA A 33 -7.12 22.16 15.90
C ALA A 33 -8.59 21.70 16.05
N ASP A 34 -9.53 22.64 16.00
CA ASP A 34 -10.97 22.34 16.04
C ASP A 34 -11.46 21.56 14.82
N GLU A 35 -10.86 21.78 13.66
CA GLU A 35 -11.14 21.01 12.44
C GLU A 35 -10.75 19.55 12.63
N ILE A 36 -9.56 19.29 13.20
CA ILE A 36 -9.09 17.93 13.51
C ILE A 36 -9.97 17.29 14.60
N ARG A 37 -10.33 18.03 15.65
CA ARG A 37 -11.23 17.54 16.71
C ARG A 37 -12.61 17.17 16.16
N ALA A 38 -13.16 17.95 15.23
CA ALA A 38 -14.43 17.64 14.58
C ALA A 38 -14.35 16.33 13.79
N VAL A 39 -13.26 16.10 13.07
CA VAL A 39 -13.02 14.82 12.36
C VAL A 39 -12.91 13.66 13.34
N LEU A 40 -12.16 13.82 14.44
CA LEU A 40 -12.06 12.80 15.50
C LEU A 40 -13.42 12.50 16.15
N ALA A 41 -14.30 13.50 16.22
CA ALA A 41 -15.68 13.36 16.68
C ALA A 41 -16.64 12.75 15.63
N GLY A 42 -16.13 12.38 14.44
CA GLY A 42 -16.89 11.68 13.41
C GLY A 42 -17.37 12.54 12.25
N GLN A 43 -17.01 13.83 12.20
CA GLN A 43 -17.29 14.65 11.02
C GLN A 43 -16.51 14.14 9.81
N ALA A 44 -17.18 14.05 8.66
CA ALA A 44 -16.53 13.67 7.41
C ALA A 44 -15.50 14.75 7.01
N PRO A 45 -14.23 14.38 6.79
CA PRO A 45 -13.21 15.33 6.38
C PRO A 45 -13.41 15.74 4.92
N GLU A 46 -13.13 17.00 4.61
CA GLU A 46 -13.09 17.48 3.23
C GLU A 46 -11.82 17.00 2.50
N GLU A 47 -11.86 16.98 1.16
CA GLU A 47 -10.74 16.52 0.34
C GLU A 47 -9.45 17.28 0.63
N GLU A 48 -9.53 18.60 0.72
CA GLU A 48 -8.38 19.47 0.97
C GLU A 48 -7.76 19.20 2.34
N LEU A 49 -8.59 18.95 3.36
CA LEU A 49 -8.11 18.56 4.68
C LEU A 49 -7.38 17.21 4.63
N LEU A 50 -7.92 16.21 3.92
CA LEU A 50 -7.24 14.91 3.76
C LEU A 50 -5.87 15.06 3.10
N ARG A 51 -5.73 15.94 2.10
CA ARG A 51 -4.46 16.21 1.42
C ARG A 51 -3.42 16.81 2.36
N ARG A 52 -3.81 17.79 3.18
CA ARG A 52 -2.91 18.42 4.17
C ARG A 52 -2.59 17.49 5.34
N LEU A 53 -3.57 16.71 5.80
CA LEU A 53 -3.41 15.80 6.93
C LEU A 53 -2.49 14.63 6.60
N ALA A 54 -2.52 14.12 5.37
CA ALA A 54 -1.74 12.94 4.98
C ALA A 54 -0.24 13.04 5.32
N PRO A 55 0.52 14.07 4.84
CA PRO A 55 1.91 14.23 5.24
C PRO A 55 2.07 14.55 6.73
N ALA A 56 1.12 15.26 7.36
CA ALA A 56 1.16 15.59 8.78
C ALA A 56 1.12 14.33 9.68
N VAL A 57 0.43 13.28 9.21
CA VAL A 57 0.38 11.96 9.86
C VAL A 57 1.28 10.94 9.16
N GLY A 58 2.23 11.36 8.31
CA GLY A 58 3.21 10.44 7.71
C GLY A 58 2.60 9.33 6.86
N LEU A 59 1.43 9.56 6.26
CA LEU A 59 0.75 8.62 5.37
C LEU A 59 0.67 9.20 3.95
N HIS A 60 0.50 8.32 2.97
CA HIS A 60 0.18 8.80 1.63
C HIS A 60 -1.27 9.30 1.57
N ALA A 61 -1.51 10.40 0.84
CA ALA A 61 -2.86 10.95 0.67
C ALA A 61 -3.84 9.90 0.13
N LEU A 62 -3.37 9.07 -0.79
CA LEU A 62 -4.10 7.93 -1.33
C LEU A 62 -4.66 7.00 -0.23
N ASP A 63 -3.83 6.67 0.76
CA ASP A 63 -4.20 5.77 1.84
C ASP A 63 -5.21 6.43 2.77
N LEU A 64 -5.09 7.74 3.02
CA LEU A 64 -6.09 8.51 3.77
C LEU A 64 -7.46 8.55 3.08
N PHE A 65 -7.52 8.77 1.76
CA PHE A 65 -8.78 8.73 1.01
C PHE A 65 -9.47 7.36 1.14
N ILE A 66 -8.69 6.28 1.04
CA ILE A 66 -9.20 4.93 1.19
C ILE A 66 -9.72 4.69 2.63
N LEU A 67 -8.95 5.10 3.65
CA LEU A 67 -9.36 4.97 5.05
C LEU A 67 -10.57 5.83 5.38
N ALA A 68 -10.75 6.97 4.71
CA ALA A 68 -11.91 7.83 4.89
C ALA A 68 -13.19 7.30 4.23
N GLY A 69 -13.08 6.24 3.41
CA GLY A 69 -14.18 5.72 2.60
C GLY A 69 -14.55 6.62 1.43
N GLY A 70 -13.74 7.63 1.12
CA GLY A 70 -13.99 8.59 0.05
C GLY A 70 -13.63 8.05 -1.34
N ALA A 71 -14.05 8.79 -2.37
CA ALA A 71 -13.49 8.63 -3.70
C ALA A 71 -12.00 9.07 -3.68
N VAL A 72 -11.14 8.33 -4.37
CA VAL A 72 -9.74 8.73 -4.55
C VAL A 72 -9.68 9.67 -5.75
N PRO A 73 -9.20 10.92 -5.59
CA PRO A 73 -9.08 11.86 -6.70
C PRO A 73 -8.16 11.36 -7.82
N ASP A 74 -8.47 11.70 -9.06
CA ASP A 74 -7.74 11.21 -10.25
C ASP A 74 -6.25 11.62 -10.26
N ASP A 75 -5.89 12.77 -9.69
CA ASP A 75 -4.51 13.23 -9.59
C ASP A 75 -3.66 12.40 -8.60
N VAL A 76 -4.34 11.76 -7.63
CA VAL A 76 -3.76 10.87 -6.60
C VAL A 76 -3.83 9.41 -7.04
N ALA A 77 -4.80 9.01 -7.86
CA ALA A 77 -4.93 7.66 -8.35
C ALA A 77 -3.76 7.23 -9.28
N PRO A 78 -3.58 5.91 -9.52
CA PRO A 78 -2.67 5.46 -10.55
C PRO A 78 -3.06 5.95 -11.95
N VAL A 79 -2.06 6.19 -12.80
CA VAL A 79 -2.28 6.77 -14.13
C VAL A 79 -2.95 5.78 -15.09
N ASP A 80 -2.63 4.49 -14.97
CA ASP A 80 -3.08 3.46 -15.90
C ASP A 80 -3.30 2.13 -15.17
N ALA A 81 -4.54 1.66 -15.15
CA ALA A 81 -4.89 0.38 -14.52
C ALA A 81 -4.29 -0.82 -15.26
N ALA A 82 -4.01 -0.72 -16.56
CA ALA A 82 -3.39 -1.81 -17.33
C ALA A 82 -1.91 -2.04 -16.94
N ALA A 83 -1.28 -1.09 -16.23
CA ALA A 83 0.05 -1.29 -15.66
C ALA A 83 0.08 -2.46 -14.65
N GLU A 84 -1.06 -2.87 -14.07
CA GLU A 84 -1.14 -3.99 -13.11
C GLU A 84 -0.59 -5.31 -13.65
N GLN A 85 -0.58 -5.48 -14.97
CA GLN A 85 -0.04 -6.65 -15.65
C GLN A 85 1.49 -6.75 -15.51
N TRP A 86 2.17 -5.63 -15.35
CA TRP A 86 3.64 -5.55 -15.39
C TRP A 86 4.24 -5.22 -14.03
N VAL A 87 3.57 -4.42 -13.20
CA VAL A 87 4.11 -3.92 -11.93
C VAL A 87 4.52 -5.06 -10.99
N GLY A 88 3.71 -6.12 -10.86
CA GLY A 88 4.07 -7.28 -10.03
C GLY A 88 5.40 -7.91 -10.47
N HIS A 89 5.56 -8.16 -11.77
CA HIS A 89 6.80 -8.74 -12.31
C HIS A 89 7.99 -7.79 -12.16
N MET A 90 7.81 -6.50 -12.46
CA MET A 90 8.84 -5.48 -12.28
C MET A 90 9.37 -5.43 -10.84
N VAL A 91 8.48 -5.42 -9.84
CA VAL A 91 8.90 -5.39 -8.44
C VAL A 91 9.58 -6.69 -8.05
N ILE A 92 9.05 -7.85 -8.46
CA ILE A 92 9.66 -9.14 -8.16
C ILE A 92 11.06 -9.25 -8.80
N ASP A 93 11.23 -8.85 -10.06
CA ASP A 93 12.53 -8.82 -10.72
C ASP A 93 13.47 -7.84 -9.98
N GLY A 94 12.95 -6.67 -9.59
CA GLY A 94 13.66 -5.66 -8.82
C GLY A 94 14.20 -6.18 -7.49
N VAL A 95 13.40 -6.86 -6.66
CA VAL A 95 13.87 -7.34 -5.34
C VAL A 95 14.98 -8.37 -5.41
N HIS A 96 15.13 -9.07 -6.54
CA HIS A 96 16.24 -10.00 -6.78
C HIS A 96 17.54 -9.31 -7.25
N LEU A 97 17.50 -8.02 -7.55
CA LEU A 97 18.71 -7.25 -7.85
C LEU A 97 19.53 -6.99 -6.58
N PRO A 98 20.86 -6.84 -6.71
CA PRO A 98 21.68 -6.24 -5.67
C PRO A 98 21.16 -4.84 -5.29
N ALA A 99 21.44 -4.38 -4.06
CA ALA A 99 20.96 -3.08 -3.58
C ALA A 99 21.29 -1.89 -4.51
N ALA A 100 22.42 -1.92 -5.21
CA ALA A 100 22.74 -0.94 -6.25
C ALA A 100 21.75 -0.97 -7.43
N GLY A 101 21.41 -2.17 -7.92
CA GLY A 101 20.43 -2.37 -8.99
C GLY A 101 19.00 -1.98 -8.57
N ARG A 102 18.61 -2.23 -7.31
CA ARG A 102 17.30 -1.78 -6.79
C ARG A 102 17.18 -0.25 -6.77
N ARG A 103 18.23 0.43 -6.31
CA ARG A 103 18.31 1.90 -6.32
C ARG A 103 18.34 2.47 -7.74
N GLU A 104 19.04 1.82 -8.66
CA GLU A 104 19.04 2.16 -10.09
C GLU A 104 17.63 2.09 -10.68
N LEU A 105 16.93 0.97 -10.47
CA LEU A 105 15.57 0.77 -10.96
C LEU A 105 14.59 1.82 -10.39
N LEU A 106 14.67 2.10 -9.09
CA LEU A 106 13.84 3.12 -8.45
C LEU A 106 14.12 4.52 -9.02
N ARG A 107 15.40 4.86 -9.24
CA ARG A 107 15.77 6.15 -9.84
C ARG A 107 15.27 6.26 -11.28
N LEU A 108 15.36 5.18 -12.06
CA LEU A 108 14.83 5.13 -13.41
C LEU A 108 13.32 5.44 -13.41
N ILE A 109 12.53 4.74 -12.59
CA ILE A 109 11.08 4.96 -12.47
C ILE A 109 10.78 6.43 -12.15
N ARG A 110 11.52 7.02 -11.20
CA ARG A 110 11.35 8.43 -10.81
C ARG A 110 11.74 9.43 -11.90
N SER A 111 12.65 9.05 -12.80
CA SER A 111 13.11 9.90 -13.90
C SER A 111 12.18 9.90 -15.11
N LEU A 112 11.29 8.91 -15.22
CA LEU A 112 10.33 8.85 -16.32
C LEU A 112 9.28 9.98 -16.17
N PRO A 113 8.87 10.59 -17.29
CA PRO A 113 7.80 11.59 -17.27
C PRO A 113 6.52 10.94 -16.73
N LYS A 114 5.80 11.65 -15.86
CA LYS A 114 4.48 11.22 -15.40
C LYS A 114 3.57 11.14 -16.63
N ALA A 115 3.01 9.97 -16.90
CA ALA A 115 2.07 9.82 -17.99
C ALA A 115 0.76 10.56 -17.65
N GLU A 116 0.10 11.10 -18.67
CA GLU A 116 -1.22 11.70 -18.52
C GLU A 116 -2.27 10.57 -18.42
N PRO A 117 -3.23 10.64 -17.48
CA PRO A 117 -4.31 9.67 -17.41
C PRO A 117 -5.15 9.71 -18.68
N SER A 118 -5.31 8.59 -19.37
CA SER A 118 -6.21 8.47 -20.53
C SER A 118 -7.67 8.25 -20.13
N SER A 119 -7.91 7.82 -18.89
CA SER A 119 -9.22 7.56 -18.30
C SER A 119 -9.13 7.57 -16.77
N PRO A 120 -10.24 7.81 -16.05
CA PRO A 120 -10.28 7.64 -14.61
C PRO A 120 -9.83 6.25 -14.19
N PHE A 121 -9.08 6.17 -13.10
CA PHE A 121 -8.58 4.89 -12.59
C PHE A 121 -9.71 4.07 -11.98
N ALA A 122 -9.98 2.91 -12.56
CA ALA A 122 -10.92 1.94 -12.03
C ALA A 122 -10.19 0.61 -11.78
N PRO A 123 -9.79 0.28 -10.54
CA PRO A 123 -9.20 -1.01 -10.26
C PRO A 123 -10.24 -2.09 -10.54
N ARG A 124 -9.79 -3.29 -10.94
CA ARG A 124 -10.70 -4.43 -11.11
C ARG A 124 -11.38 -4.73 -9.77
N LEU A 125 -12.65 -4.31 -9.67
CA LEU A 125 -13.44 -4.38 -8.45
C LEU A 125 -13.52 -5.82 -7.94
N LEU A 126 -13.46 -5.97 -6.62
CA LEU A 126 -13.94 -7.18 -5.97
C LEU A 126 -15.45 -7.25 -6.22
N ALA A 127 -15.98 -8.44 -6.49
CA ALA A 127 -17.40 -8.63 -6.78
C ALA A 127 -18.31 -8.11 -5.65
N GLN A 128 -17.78 -8.00 -4.42
CA GLN A 128 -18.41 -7.38 -3.25
C GLN A 128 -17.29 -6.82 -2.35
N PRO A 129 -16.91 -5.53 -2.47
CA PRO A 129 -15.99 -4.94 -1.52
C PRO A 129 -16.70 -4.85 -0.15
N ALA A 130 -16.05 -5.37 0.90
CA ALA A 130 -16.53 -5.14 2.27
C ALA A 130 -16.06 -3.76 2.76
N ASP A 131 -16.71 -3.19 3.76
CA ASP A 131 -16.28 -1.92 4.36
C ASP A 131 -15.31 -2.13 5.54
N GLY A 132 -14.52 -3.20 5.50
CA GLY A 132 -13.68 -3.64 6.61
C GLY A 132 -12.17 -3.44 6.40
N PRO A 133 -11.36 -3.65 7.45
CA PRO A 133 -9.90 -3.48 7.41
C PRO A 133 -9.20 -4.23 6.28
N GLY A 134 -9.63 -5.45 6.00
CA GLY A 134 -9.10 -6.25 4.89
C GLY A 134 -9.36 -5.60 3.53
N ALA A 135 -10.51 -4.97 3.34
CA ALA A 135 -10.85 -4.29 2.10
C ALA A 135 -10.00 -3.03 1.88
N TRP A 136 -9.75 -2.24 2.92
CA TRP A 136 -8.90 -1.04 2.82
C TRP A 136 -7.49 -1.43 2.38
N ILE A 137 -6.88 -2.44 3.02
CA ILE A 137 -5.53 -2.91 2.66
C ILE A 137 -5.48 -3.39 1.22
N ILE A 138 -6.43 -4.24 0.80
CA ILE A 138 -6.46 -4.74 -0.58
C ILE A 138 -6.65 -3.58 -1.56
N ARG A 139 -7.51 -2.60 -1.24
CA ARG A 139 -7.69 -1.40 -2.07
C ARG A 139 -6.40 -0.58 -2.15
N MET A 140 -5.70 -0.35 -1.04
CA MET A 140 -4.42 0.37 -1.03
C MET A 140 -3.36 -0.29 -1.93
N LEU A 141 -3.31 -1.63 -1.94
CA LEU A 141 -2.40 -2.38 -2.82
C LEU A 141 -2.86 -2.33 -4.29
N GLN A 142 -4.17 -2.42 -4.56
CA GLN A 142 -4.69 -2.24 -5.93
C GLN A 142 -4.38 -0.85 -6.49
N TYR A 143 -4.48 0.19 -5.66
CA TYR A 143 -4.08 1.56 -5.98
C TYR A 143 -2.56 1.78 -6.02
N ARG A 144 -1.76 0.72 -5.86
CA ARG A 144 -0.34 0.65 -6.21
C ARG A 144 -0.12 -0.22 -7.47
N ASN A 145 -1.15 -0.35 -8.31
CA ASN A 145 -1.16 -1.21 -9.51
C ASN A 145 -0.82 -2.67 -9.23
N LEU A 146 -1.19 -3.20 -8.05
CA LEU A 146 -0.94 -4.60 -7.72
C LEU A 146 -2.20 -5.45 -7.89
N SER A 147 -2.21 -6.31 -8.89
CA SER A 147 -3.29 -7.28 -9.10
C SER A 147 -3.29 -8.36 -8.00
N ARG A 148 -4.38 -9.12 -7.84
CA ARG A 148 -4.46 -10.23 -6.85
C ARG A 148 -3.35 -11.28 -7.04
N THR A 149 -3.02 -11.61 -8.29
CA THR A 149 -1.92 -12.50 -8.61
C THR A 149 -0.58 -11.85 -8.30
N GLY A 150 -0.42 -10.56 -8.63
CA GLY A 150 0.76 -9.78 -8.26
C GLY A 150 1.00 -9.74 -6.75
N MET A 151 -0.06 -9.55 -5.94
CA MET A 151 0.00 -9.62 -4.47
C MET A 151 0.51 -10.99 -4.01
N ALA A 152 -0.08 -12.07 -4.54
CA ALA A 152 0.31 -13.43 -4.17
C ALA A 152 1.78 -13.72 -4.44
N HIS A 153 2.25 -13.41 -5.65
CA HIS A 153 3.64 -13.64 -6.02
C HIS A 153 4.59 -12.74 -5.23
N LEU A 154 4.26 -11.45 -5.09
CA LEU A 154 5.14 -10.52 -4.41
C LEU A 154 5.28 -10.85 -2.93
N LEU A 155 4.19 -11.12 -2.21
CA LEU A 155 4.27 -11.54 -0.80
C LEU A 155 5.08 -12.82 -0.65
N ALA A 156 4.91 -13.81 -1.54
CA ALA A 156 5.66 -15.06 -1.49
C ALA A 156 7.18 -14.88 -1.70
N VAL A 157 7.58 -13.81 -2.40
CA VAL A 157 8.98 -13.48 -2.66
C VAL A 157 9.57 -12.66 -1.51
N VAL A 158 8.84 -11.68 -0.99
CA VAL A 158 9.39 -10.71 -0.03
C VAL A 158 9.09 -11.06 1.43
N THR A 159 8.16 -11.98 1.68
CA THR A 159 7.74 -12.38 3.03
C THR A 159 7.64 -13.90 3.18
N PRO A 160 7.77 -14.43 4.41
CA PRO A 160 7.43 -15.80 4.78
C PRO A 160 6.01 -16.28 4.45
N THR A 161 5.12 -15.36 4.09
CA THR A 161 3.70 -15.66 3.89
C THR A 161 3.41 -15.82 2.41
N CYS A 162 2.90 -16.99 2.03
CA CYS A 162 2.53 -17.31 0.65
C CYS A 162 1.04 -17.69 0.53
N PRO A 163 0.09 -16.76 0.81
CA PRO A 163 -1.32 -16.98 0.55
C PRO A 163 -1.60 -17.08 -0.96
N SER A 164 -2.57 -17.91 -1.32
CA SER A 164 -3.08 -17.95 -2.70
C SER A 164 -3.76 -16.64 -3.11
N ALA A 165 -3.82 -16.34 -4.41
CA ALA A 165 -4.55 -15.19 -4.96
C ALA A 165 -6.02 -15.10 -4.45
N ALA A 166 -6.68 -16.25 -4.29
CA ALA A 166 -8.03 -16.34 -3.74
C ALA A 166 -8.13 -15.87 -2.27
N THR A 167 -7.06 -16.06 -1.49
CA THR A 167 -7.00 -15.61 -0.10
C THR A 167 -7.10 -14.09 0.01
N TYR A 168 -6.41 -13.34 -0.86
CA TYR A 168 -6.52 -11.87 -0.88
C TYR A 168 -7.92 -11.41 -1.26
N GLY A 169 -8.56 -12.09 -2.22
CA GLY A 169 -9.96 -11.85 -2.55
C GLY A 169 -10.89 -12.12 -1.37
N ALA A 170 -10.63 -13.16 -0.57
CA ALA A 170 -11.40 -13.44 0.64
C ALA A 170 -11.17 -12.42 1.75
N VAL A 171 -9.93 -11.96 1.95
CA VAL A 171 -9.58 -10.89 2.90
C VAL A 171 -10.26 -9.57 2.52
N GLY A 172 -10.15 -9.16 1.25
CA GLY A 172 -10.79 -7.93 0.76
C GLY A 172 -12.33 -7.98 0.80
N ALA A 173 -12.92 -9.17 0.66
CA ALA A 173 -14.36 -9.37 0.82
C ALA A 173 -14.79 -9.59 2.29
N GLY A 174 -13.88 -9.45 3.26
CA GLY A 174 -14.19 -9.69 4.68
C GLY A 174 -14.54 -11.13 5.05
N ARG A 175 -14.37 -12.09 4.12
CA ARG A 175 -14.63 -13.53 4.32
C ARG A 175 -13.49 -14.25 5.02
N LYS A 176 -12.33 -13.60 5.15
CA LYS A 176 -11.18 -14.11 5.91
C LYS A 176 -10.60 -12.99 6.78
N SER A 177 -10.40 -13.27 8.06
CA SER A 177 -9.84 -12.32 9.01
C SER A 177 -8.38 -12.01 8.71
N LEU A 178 -7.97 -10.76 9.00
CA LEU A 178 -6.57 -10.37 9.04
C LEU A 178 -5.90 -11.00 10.26
N THR A 179 -4.87 -11.81 10.03
CA THR A 179 -4.02 -12.32 11.11
C THR A 179 -2.91 -11.31 11.43
N PRO A 180 -2.33 -11.35 12.65
CA PRO A 180 -1.18 -10.49 12.99
C PRO A 180 -0.02 -10.60 12.00
N ARG A 181 0.21 -11.82 11.49
CA ARG A 181 1.19 -12.10 10.44
C ARG A 181 0.88 -11.36 9.14
N LEU A 182 -0.35 -11.47 8.65
CA LEU A 182 -0.78 -10.77 7.44
C LEU A 182 -0.68 -9.25 7.59
N VAL A 183 -1.04 -8.70 8.76
CA VAL A 183 -0.87 -7.26 9.03
C VAL A 183 0.59 -6.85 8.90
N THR A 184 1.51 -7.63 9.48
CA THR A 184 2.95 -7.33 9.38
C THR A 184 3.45 -7.36 7.94
N ASP A 185 3.04 -8.38 7.17
CA ASP A 185 3.46 -8.53 5.77
C ASP A 185 2.86 -7.46 4.85
N PHE A 186 1.59 -7.09 5.07
CA PHE A 186 0.94 -6.02 4.33
C PHE A 186 1.54 -4.64 4.66
N ALA A 187 1.84 -4.37 5.93
CA ALA A 187 2.51 -3.14 6.34
C ALA A 187 3.85 -2.96 5.62
N GLY A 188 4.63 -4.04 5.54
CA GLY A 188 5.89 -4.07 4.79
C GLY A 188 5.73 -3.65 3.32
N LEU A 189 4.72 -4.17 2.61
CA LEU A 189 4.47 -3.80 1.21
C LEU A 189 3.83 -2.42 1.01
N LEU A 190 3.06 -1.96 1.99
CA LEU A 190 2.49 -0.61 1.97
C LEU A 190 3.52 0.47 2.31
N GLY A 191 4.68 0.08 2.88
CA GLY A 191 5.69 0.99 3.40
C GLY A 191 5.26 1.64 4.73
N MET A 192 4.38 0.98 5.48
CA MET A 192 3.83 1.45 6.76
C MET A 192 4.49 0.71 7.92
N ASP A 193 4.55 1.35 9.10
CA ASP A 193 4.90 0.64 10.32
C ASP A 193 3.85 -0.45 10.63
N PRO A 194 4.26 -1.68 10.96
CA PRO A 194 3.32 -2.75 11.29
C PRO A 194 2.42 -2.45 12.51
N GLY A 195 2.92 -1.73 13.52
CA GLY A 195 2.15 -1.28 14.68
C GLY A 195 1.07 -0.26 14.30
N GLU A 196 1.39 0.66 13.38
CA GLU A 196 0.42 1.62 12.83
C GLU A 196 -0.70 0.91 12.06
N LEU A 197 -0.36 -0.03 11.17
CA LEU A 197 -1.36 -0.79 10.44
C LEU A 197 -2.19 -1.67 11.39
N ALA A 198 -1.58 -2.24 12.42
CA ALA A 198 -2.27 -2.99 13.46
C ALA A 198 -3.26 -2.12 14.24
N ALA A 199 -2.87 -0.89 14.61
CA ALA A 199 -3.74 0.08 15.27
C ALA A 199 -4.94 0.45 14.39
N LEU A 200 -4.71 0.76 13.11
CA LEU A 200 -5.78 1.06 12.15
C LEU A 200 -6.76 -0.11 11.98
N THR A 201 -6.25 -1.34 11.94
CA THR A 201 -7.03 -2.55 11.68
C THR A 201 -7.62 -3.18 12.95
N ALA A 202 -7.30 -2.64 14.14
CA ALA A 202 -7.62 -3.20 15.45
C ALA A 202 -7.15 -4.66 15.64
N VAL A 203 -6.02 -5.02 15.01
CA VAL A 203 -5.39 -6.33 15.17
C VAL A 203 -4.30 -6.24 16.24
N VAL A 204 -4.32 -7.13 17.22
CA VAL A 204 -3.28 -7.19 18.26
C VAL A 204 -2.08 -7.98 17.75
N LEU A 205 -0.90 -7.35 17.75
CA LEU A 205 0.35 -8.04 17.42
C LEU A 205 0.89 -8.78 18.66
N PRO A 206 1.43 -10.00 18.52
CA PRO A 206 1.92 -10.80 19.65
C PRO A 206 3.21 -10.25 20.28
N GLY A 207 3.81 -9.22 19.69
CA GLY A 207 5.03 -8.58 20.16
C GLY A 207 5.46 -7.47 19.19
N VAL A 208 6.58 -6.80 19.52
CA VAL A 208 7.16 -5.76 18.65
C VAL A 208 7.64 -6.40 17.34
N PRO A 209 7.10 -5.98 16.18
CA PRO A 209 7.50 -6.54 14.89
C PRO A 209 8.96 -6.25 14.59
N ARG A 210 9.64 -7.21 13.97
CA ARG A 210 11.00 -6.99 13.46
C ARG A 210 10.94 -5.97 12.31
N PRO A 211 11.91 -5.04 12.19
CA PRO A 211 12.00 -4.18 11.03
C PRO A 211 12.02 -4.99 9.72
N PRO A 212 11.33 -4.52 8.67
CA PRO A 212 11.31 -5.20 7.38
C PRO A 212 12.72 -5.27 6.79
N ALA A 213 13.02 -6.38 6.10
CA ALA A 213 14.28 -6.52 5.36
C ALA A 213 14.41 -5.39 4.31
N PRO A 214 15.63 -4.94 3.96
CA PRO A 214 15.83 -3.89 2.96
C PRO A 214 15.11 -4.15 1.63
N GLU A 215 15.05 -5.41 1.20
CA GLU A 215 14.35 -5.84 -0.02
C GLU A 215 12.84 -5.52 0.04
N VAL A 216 12.21 -5.67 1.20
CA VAL A 216 10.79 -5.35 1.41
C VAL A 216 10.57 -3.84 1.34
N GLN A 217 11.46 -3.05 1.95
CA GLN A 217 11.40 -1.59 1.91
C GLN A 217 11.57 -1.05 0.48
N ASP A 218 12.54 -1.61 -0.25
CA ASP A 218 12.77 -1.29 -1.66
C ASP A 218 11.55 -1.72 -2.53
N ALA A 219 10.93 -2.87 -2.23
CA ALA A 219 9.71 -3.31 -2.91
C ALA A 219 8.55 -2.33 -2.69
N ALA A 220 8.34 -1.85 -1.47
CA ALA A 220 7.31 -0.86 -1.15
C ALA A 220 7.55 0.46 -1.89
N ALA A 221 8.80 0.93 -1.95
CA ALA A 221 9.17 2.12 -2.70
C ALA A 221 8.94 1.96 -4.21
N LEU A 222 9.30 0.80 -4.78
CA LEU A 222 9.05 0.50 -6.19
C LEU A 222 7.54 0.43 -6.49
N LEU A 223 6.74 -0.23 -5.64
CA LEU A 223 5.28 -0.27 -5.76
C LEU A 223 4.67 1.12 -5.71
N TRP A 224 5.14 1.96 -4.79
CA TRP A 224 4.62 3.32 -4.65
C TRP A 224 4.89 4.16 -5.91
N GLU A 225 6.10 4.15 -6.44
CA GLU A 225 6.42 4.93 -7.64
C GLU A 225 5.79 4.35 -8.91
N ALA A 226 5.56 3.03 -8.96
CA ALA A 226 4.95 2.35 -10.10
C ALA A 226 3.54 2.84 -10.46
N ARG A 227 2.81 3.45 -9.51
CA ARG A 227 1.48 4.03 -9.76
C ARG A 227 1.50 5.16 -10.80
N ARG A 228 2.65 5.78 -11.01
CA ARG A 228 2.84 6.91 -11.93
C ARG A 228 3.09 6.45 -13.38
N LEU A 229 3.29 5.15 -13.58
CA LEU A 229 3.66 4.58 -14.87
C LEU A 229 2.40 4.25 -15.69
N SER A 230 2.46 4.53 -16.99
CA SER A 230 1.56 3.90 -17.95
C SER A 230 1.88 2.42 -18.12
N ALA A 231 0.98 1.65 -18.73
CA ALA A 231 1.24 0.25 -19.05
C ALA A 231 2.48 0.06 -19.94
N ALA A 232 2.70 0.96 -20.89
CA ALA A 232 3.88 0.93 -21.76
C ALA A 232 5.18 1.18 -20.98
N GLN A 233 5.17 2.18 -20.08
CA GLN A 233 6.32 2.45 -19.21
C GLN A 233 6.57 1.27 -18.25
N ALA A 234 5.53 0.73 -17.61
CA ALA A 234 5.66 -0.41 -16.71
C ALA A 234 6.19 -1.67 -17.43
N CYS A 235 5.75 -1.92 -18.66
CA CYS A 235 6.28 -2.98 -19.52
C CYS A 235 7.78 -2.78 -19.81
N HIS A 236 8.17 -1.57 -20.21
CA HIS A 236 9.57 -1.22 -20.48
C HIS A 236 10.46 -1.40 -19.25
N VAL A 237 10.06 -0.86 -18.10
CA VAL A 237 10.80 -0.96 -16.84
C VAL A 237 10.87 -2.41 -16.36
N SER A 238 9.81 -3.20 -16.52
CA SER A 238 9.84 -4.65 -16.23
C SER A 238 10.87 -5.38 -17.09
N GLY A 239 10.95 -5.06 -18.38
CA GLY A 239 11.96 -5.62 -19.28
C GLY A 239 13.39 -5.26 -18.86
N LEU A 240 13.61 -4.02 -18.41
CA LEU A 240 14.91 -3.58 -17.89
C LEU A 240 15.27 -4.27 -16.57
N ALA A 241 14.34 -4.36 -15.62
CA ALA A 241 14.56 -5.06 -14.36
C ALA A 241 14.97 -6.53 -14.59
N ARG A 242 14.30 -7.20 -15.53
CA ARG A 242 14.66 -8.56 -15.96
C ARG A 242 16.06 -8.63 -16.57
N SER A 243 16.40 -7.70 -17.46
CA SER A 243 17.73 -7.62 -18.09
C SER A 243 18.83 -7.40 -17.05
N MET A 244 18.62 -6.51 -16.08
CA MET A 244 19.55 -6.25 -14.97
C MET A 244 19.78 -7.47 -14.08
N ARG A 245 18.76 -8.34 -13.92
CA ARG A 245 18.88 -9.58 -13.16
C ARG A 245 19.70 -10.65 -13.92
N GLY A 246 19.67 -10.60 -15.26
CA GLY A 246 20.26 -11.60 -16.14
C GLY A 246 19.40 -12.86 -16.30
N ASP A 247 19.66 -13.62 -17.37
CA ASP A 247 18.97 -14.87 -17.76
C ASP A 247 19.31 -16.07 -16.85
N SER A 248 19.52 -15.87 -15.55
CA SER A 248 19.63 -17.03 -14.66
C SER A 248 18.26 -17.70 -14.56
N ASP A 249 18.14 -18.83 -15.27
CA ASP A 249 17.05 -19.82 -15.28
C ASP A 249 16.69 -20.40 -13.89
N ALA A 250 17.31 -19.86 -12.82
CA ALA A 250 16.92 -20.10 -11.45
C ALA A 250 15.63 -19.32 -11.18
N GLY A 251 14.49 -20.02 -11.18
CA GLY A 251 13.19 -19.47 -10.81
C GLY A 251 13.25 -18.63 -9.52
N TYR A 252 12.28 -17.73 -9.36
CA TYR A 252 12.22 -16.81 -8.21
C TYR A 252 12.48 -17.54 -6.90
N ARG A 253 13.46 -17.05 -6.11
CA ARG A 253 13.71 -17.59 -4.78
C ARG A 253 12.54 -17.16 -3.90
N LEU A 254 11.66 -18.09 -3.60
CA LEU A 254 10.56 -17.88 -2.66
C LEU A 254 11.15 -17.78 -1.24
N ASN A 255 10.67 -16.83 -0.46
CA ASN A 255 11.06 -16.67 0.92
C ASN A 255 10.23 -17.63 1.79
N LEU A 256 10.44 -18.93 1.58
CA LEU A 256 9.76 -19.97 2.35
C LEU A 256 10.45 -20.12 3.71
N PRO A 257 9.70 -20.27 4.81
CA PRO A 257 10.30 -20.63 6.09
C PRO A 257 11.05 -21.95 5.96
N ALA A 258 12.26 -22.03 6.54
CA ALA A 258 12.93 -23.31 6.74
C ALA A 258 12.05 -24.14 7.69
N PHE A 259 11.58 -25.30 7.20
CA PHE A 259 10.80 -26.25 8.00
C PHE A 259 11.68 -26.98 9.00
#